data_AF-A0A3L6JGA4-F1
#
_entry.id   AF-A0A3L6JGA4-F1
#
_cell.length_a   1.000
_cell.length_b   1.000
_cell.length_c   1.000
_cell.angle_alpha   90.00
_cell.angle_beta   90.00
_cell.angle_gamma   90.00
#
_symmetry.space_group_name_H-M   'P 1'
#
loop_
_entity.id
_entity.type
_entity.pdbx_description
1 polymer ?
#
loop_
_entity_poly.entity_id
_entity_poly.type
_entity_poly.pdbx_seq_one_letter_code
_entity_poly.pdbx_strand_id
1 'polypeptide(L)'
;MSARIVLSALSGGTALMTRTYVVMRRGRKQVKTAAKTFFSGLVEIGVPERLAQDIADIYAAQGLQMLSIRSWIRIARDLSGPNREVMSSLLDD
;
A
#
# COMPACT_ATOMS: atom_id res chain seq x y z
N MET A 1 20.68 -1.53 32.26
CA MET A 1 19.28 -1.97 32.03
C MET A 1 18.64 -1.27 30.83
N SER A 2 18.94 0.01 30.61
CA SER A 2 18.49 0.86 29.48
C SER A 2 18.89 0.34 28.09
N ALA A 3 20.08 -0.24 27.91
CA ALA A 3 20.54 -0.75 26.61
C ALA A 3 19.70 -1.93 26.06
N ARG A 4 19.16 -2.81 26.93
CA ARG A 4 18.33 -3.96 26.51
C ARG A 4 16.95 -3.52 26.02
N ILE A 5 16.35 -2.51 26.65
CA ILE A 5 15.04 -1.97 26.25
C ILE A 5 15.14 -1.29 24.88
N VAL A 6 16.20 -0.48 24.67
CA VAL A 6 16.47 0.16 23.38
C VAL A 6 16.72 -0.88 22.28
N LEU A 7 17.49 -1.93 22.59
CA LEU A 7 17.78 -3.01 21.63
C LEU A 7 16.54 -3.86 21.28
N SER A 8 15.66 -4.12 22.26
CA SER A 8 14.39 -4.84 22.04
C SER A 8 13.36 -3.99 21.28
N ALA A 9 13.31 -2.68 21.52
CA ALA A 9 12.45 -1.77 20.76
C ALA A 9 12.95 -1.62 19.31
N LEU A 10 14.27 -1.54 19.11
CA LEU A 10 14.88 -1.55 17.78
C LEU A 10 14.61 -2.86 17.06
N SER A 11 14.81 -4.03 17.69
CA SER A 11 14.61 -5.32 17.03
C SER A 11 13.16 -5.55 16.61
N GLY A 12 12.19 -5.16 17.44
CA GLY A 12 10.76 -5.24 17.12
C GLY A 12 10.35 -4.28 15.99
N GLY A 13 10.80 -3.01 16.05
CA GLY A 13 10.49 -2.01 15.03
C GLY A 13 11.11 -2.32 13.67
N THR A 14 12.35 -2.84 13.65
CA THR A 14 13.04 -3.19 12.41
C THR A 14 12.41 -4.41 11.72
N ALA A 15 11.98 -5.40 12.50
CA ALA A 15 11.25 -6.57 11.98
C ALA A 15 9.90 -6.18 11.34
N LEU A 16 9.18 -5.22 11.94
CA LEU A 16 7.95 -4.70 11.36
C LEU A 16 8.21 -3.96 10.05
N MET A 17 9.20 -3.06 10.02
CA MET A 17 9.54 -2.28 8.83
C MET A 17 9.99 -3.17 7.66
N THR A 18 10.81 -4.18 7.93
CA THR A 18 11.26 -5.14 6.91
C THR A 18 10.11 -5.96 6.34
N ARG A 19 9.17 -6.44 7.17
CA ARG A 19 7.97 -7.14 6.70
C ARG A 19 7.09 -6.22 5.86
N THR A 20 6.83 -5.00 6.31
CA THR A 20 6.05 -4.00 5.57
C THR A 20 6.70 -3.68 4.22
N TYR A 21 8.02 -3.50 4.17
CA TYR A 21 8.75 -3.30 2.93
C TYR A 21 8.60 -4.47 1.95
N VAL A 22 8.71 -5.72 2.44
CA VAL A 22 8.54 -6.92 1.60
C VAL A 22 7.11 -7.01 1.06
N VAL A 23 6.10 -6.72 1.89
CA VAL A 23 4.70 -6.69 1.47
C VAL A 23 4.48 -5.62 0.40
N MET A 24 4.99 -4.41 0.60
CA MET A 24 4.90 -3.32 -0.39
C MET A 24 5.57 -3.72 -1.71
N ARG A 25 6.76 -4.33 -1.65
CA ARG A 25 7.48 -4.81 -2.84
C ARG A 25 6.66 -5.85 -3.60
N ARG A 26 6.04 -6.80 -2.89
CA ARG A 26 5.16 -7.82 -3.49
C ARG A 26 3.90 -7.19 -4.09
N GLY A 27 3.26 -6.26 -3.39
CA GLY A 27 2.10 -5.53 -3.89
C GLY A 27 2.40 -4.77 -5.18
N ARG A 28 3.55 -4.07 -5.25
CA ARG A 28 3.98 -3.38 -6.47
C ARG A 28 4.16 -4.33 -7.65
N LYS A 29 4.68 -5.54 -7.39
CA LYS A 29 4.82 -6.57 -8.43
C LYS A 29 3.44 -7.03 -8.92
N GLN A 30 2.49 -7.25 -8.00
CA GLN A 30 1.12 -7.65 -8.35
C GLN A 30 0.41 -6.58 -9.17
N VAL A 31 0.52 -5.29 -8.81
CA VAL A 31 -0.08 -4.19 -9.58
C VAL A 31 0.47 -4.17 -11.01
N LYS A 32 1.79 -4.35 -11.20
CA LYS A 32 2.38 -4.44 -12.54
C LYS A 32 1.89 -5.63 -13.33
N THR A 33 1.72 -6.79 -12.70
CA THR A 33 1.17 -7.98 -13.36
C THR A 33 -0.29 -7.76 -13.75
N ALA A 34 -1.11 -7.23 -12.84
CA ALA A 34 -2.52 -6.94 -13.09
C ALA A 34 -2.69 -5.93 -14.23
N ALA A 35 -1.87 -4.89 -14.28
CA ALA A 35 -1.88 -3.91 -15.38
C ALA A 35 -1.58 -4.56 -16.74
N LYS A 36 -0.64 -5.51 -16.79
CA LYS A 36 -0.38 -6.29 -18.02
C LYS A 36 -1.56 -7.15 -18.43
N THR A 37 -2.15 -7.88 -17.49
CA THR A 37 -3.34 -8.70 -17.77
C THR A 37 -4.51 -7.83 -18.24
N PHE A 38 -4.69 -6.67 -17.62
CA PHE A 38 -5.73 -5.71 -17.98
C PHE A 38 -5.49 -5.13 -19.38
N PHE A 39 -4.26 -4.73 -19.71
CA PHE A 39 -3.87 -4.34 -21.07
C PHE A 39 -4.21 -5.42 -22.09
N SER A 40 -3.77 -6.68 -21.86
CA SER A 40 -4.04 -7.78 -22.77
C SER A 40 -5.55 -8.01 -22.97
N GLY A 41 -6.34 -7.92 -21.91
CA GLY A 41 -7.81 -8.02 -22.00
C GLY A 41 -8.43 -6.87 -22.80
N LEU A 42 -7.93 -5.64 -22.66
CA LEU A 42 -8.40 -4.49 -23.44
C LEU A 42 -8.08 -4.65 -24.94
N VAL A 43 -6.90 -5.15 -25.28
CA VAL A 43 -6.53 -5.42 -26.68
C VAL A 43 -7.39 -6.56 -27.26
N GLU A 44 -7.66 -7.61 -26.48
CA GLU A 44 -8.47 -8.75 -26.90
C GLU A 44 -9.92 -8.36 -27.25
N ILE A 45 -10.51 -7.40 -26.52
CA ILE A 45 -11.85 -6.87 -26.82
C ILE A 45 -11.86 -5.81 -27.94
N GLY A 46 -10.71 -5.52 -28.56
CA GLY A 46 -10.59 -4.63 -29.71
C GLY A 46 -10.27 -3.17 -29.38
N VAL A 47 -9.83 -2.84 -28.16
CA VAL A 47 -9.32 -1.50 -27.85
C VAL A 47 -7.98 -1.31 -28.55
N PRO A 48 -7.77 -0.19 -29.28
CA PRO A 48 -6.48 0.12 -29.89
C PRO A 48 -5.35 0.11 -28.86
N GLU A 49 -4.21 -0.51 -29.18
CA GLU A 49 -3.09 -0.72 -28.24
C GLU A 49 -2.68 0.56 -27.50
N ARG A 50 -2.64 1.70 -28.19
CA ARG A 50 -2.29 2.99 -27.59
C ARG A 50 -3.26 3.40 -26.47
N LEU A 51 -4.57 3.23 -26.70
CA LEU A 51 -5.61 3.51 -25.71
C LEU A 51 -5.59 2.48 -24.58
N ALA A 52 -5.40 1.21 -24.90
CA ALA A 52 -5.29 0.15 -23.90
C ALA A 52 -4.10 0.39 -22.96
N GLN A 53 -2.97 0.86 -23.49
CA GLN A 53 -1.78 1.21 -22.73
C GLN A 53 -2.06 2.39 -21.79
N ASP A 54 -2.65 3.48 -22.28
CA ASP A 54 -2.98 4.65 -21.45
C ASP A 54 -3.93 4.28 -20.29
N ILE A 55 -4.96 3.48 -20.55
CA ILE A 55 -5.92 3.05 -19.51
C ILE A 55 -5.22 2.11 -18.51
N ALA A 56 -4.40 1.17 -18.98
CA ALA A 56 -3.65 0.28 -18.10
C ALA A 56 -2.63 1.03 -17.22
N ASP A 57 -1.98 2.06 -17.75
CA ASP A 57 -1.04 2.90 -17.01
C ASP A 57 -1.73 3.75 -15.95
N ILE A 58 -2.91 4.31 -16.26
CA ILE A 58 -3.74 5.02 -15.27
C ILE A 58 -4.17 4.07 -14.14
N TYR A 59 -4.64 2.88 -14.49
CA TYR A 59 -5.01 1.85 -13.51
C TYR A 59 -3.82 1.47 -12.61
N ALA A 60 -2.64 1.23 -13.21
CA ALA A 60 -1.42 0.90 -12.48
C ALA A 60 -0.98 2.06 -11.56
N ALA A 61 -1.07 3.30 -12.04
CA ALA A 61 -0.66 4.49 -11.29
C ALA A 61 -1.43 4.63 -9.98
N GLN A 62 -2.75 4.39 -9.98
CA GLN A 62 -3.58 4.43 -8.78
C GLN A 62 -3.13 3.38 -7.75
N GLY A 63 -2.96 2.13 -8.19
CA GLY A 63 -2.50 1.05 -7.31
C GLY A 63 -1.09 1.31 -6.75
N LEU A 64 -0.19 1.87 -7.55
CA LEU A 64 1.16 2.22 -7.11
C LEU A 64 1.19 3.42 -6.15
N GLN A 65 0.30 4.40 -6.31
CA GLN A 65 0.15 5.51 -5.38
C GLN A 65 -0.33 5.05 -4.00
N MET A 66 -1.30 4.13 -3.94
CA MET A 66 -1.76 3.54 -2.68
C MET A 66 -0.64 2.77 -1.97
N LEU A 67 0.21 2.06 -2.74
CA LEU A 67 1.37 1.33 -2.23
C LEU A 67 2.62 2.22 -2.03
N SER A 68 2.48 3.54 -2.10
CA SER A 68 3.58 4.46 -1.80
C SER A 68 3.79 4.57 -0.29
N ILE A 69 5.05 4.64 0.14
CA ILE A 69 5.43 4.79 1.55
C ILE A 69 4.77 6.04 2.16
N ARG A 70 4.59 7.11 1.37
CA ARG A 70 3.89 8.33 1.82
C ARG A 70 2.42 8.08 2.14
N SER A 71 1.70 7.30 1.32
CA SER A 71 0.31 6.94 1.59
C SER A 71 0.21 6.11 2.87
N TRP A 72 1.12 5.17 3.09
CA TRP A 72 1.16 4.38 4.32
C TRP A 72 1.53 5.21 5.55
N ILE A 73 2.46 6.17 5.45
CA ILE A 73 2.76 7.10 6.54
C ILE A 73 1.54 7.99 6.84
N ARG A 74 0.81 8.43 5.81
CA ARG A 74 -0.44 9.17 5.99
C ARG A 74 -1.49 8.32 6.71
N ILE A 75 -1.76 7.10 6.24
CA ILE A 75 -2.71 6.17 6.87
C ILE A 75 -2.29 5.86 8.31
N ALA A 76 -1.01 5.60 8.56
CA ALA A 76 -0.50 5.36 9.91
C ALA A 76 -0.65 6.58 10.82
N ARG A 77 -0.48 7.79 10.29
CA ARG A 77 -0.72 9.04 11.01
C ARG A 77 -2.21 9.25 11.29
N ASP A 78 -3.08 8.97 10.32
CA ASP A 78 -4.53 9.12 10.48
C ASP A 78 -5.09 8.12 11.50
N LEU A 79 -4.54 6.90 11.55
CA LEU A 79 -4.87 5.88 12.55
C LEU A 79 -4.26 6.13 13.94
N SER A 80 -3.21 6.95 14.05
CA SER A 80 -2.55 7.30 15.32
C SER A 80 -2.91 8.71 15.83
N GLY A 81 -3.59 9.52 15.02
CA GLY A 81 -4.14 10.81 15.41
C GLY A 81 -5.35 10.68 16.35
N PRO A 82 -5.83 11.80 16.93
CA PRO A 82 -6.82 11.83 18.03
C PRO A 82 -8.21 11.24 17.72
N ASN A 83 -8.45 10.72 16.52
CA ASN A 83 -9.71 10.07 16.13
C ASN A 83 -9.98 8.70 16.80
N ARG A 84 -9.15 8.27 17.76
CA ARG A 84 -9.50 7.14 18.64
C ARG A 84 -10.76 7.41 19.46
N GLU A 85 -11.08 8.67 19.77
CA GLU A 85 -12.29 9.03 20.53
C GLU A 85 -13.58 8.84 19.71
N VAL A 86 -13.53 9.05 18.38
CA VAL A 86 -14.71 8.90 17.50
C VAL A 86 -15.06 7.42 17.27
N MET A 87 -14.06 6.53 17.33
CA MET A 87 -14.30 5.09 17.17
C MET A 87 -14.80 4.42 18.46
N SER A 88 -14.40 4.91 19.64
CA SER A 88 -14.98 4.44 20.92
C SER A 88 -16.42 4.89 21.07
N SER A 89 -16.77 6.11 20.64
CA SER A 89 -18.17 6.59 20.68
C SER A 89 -19.10 5.89 19.67
N LEU A 90 -18.57 5.10 18.74
CA LEU A 90 -19.36 4.29 17.78
C LEU A 90 -19.46 2.81 18.20
N LEU A 91 -18.79 2.42 19.30
CA LEU A 91 -18.82 1.06 19.85
C LEU A 91 -19.48 0.99 21.24
N ASP A 92 -19.91 2.13 21.78
CA ASP A 92 -20.55 2.27 23.10
C ASP A 92 -22.07 2.58 23.00
N ASP A 93 -22.72 2.35 21.86
CA ASP A 93 -24.20 2.30 21.72
C ASP A 93 -24.72 0.85 21.64
#